data_AF-A0A8H5C0S7-F1
#
_entry.id   AF-A0A8H5C0S7-F1
#
_cell.length_a   1.000
_cell.length_b   1.000
_cell.length_c   1.000
_cell.angle_alpha   90.00
_cell.angle_beta   90.00
_cell.angle_gamma   90.00
#
_symmetry.space_group_name_H-M   'P 1'
#
loop_
_entity.id
_entity.type
_entity.pdbx_description
1 polymer ?
#
loop_
_entity_poly.entity_id
_entity_poly.type
_entity_poly.pdbx_seq_one_letter_code
_entity_poly.pdbx_strand_id
1 'polypeptide(L)'
;MDTPAIKRQLKIKTGALQRLLKENGLYAKEIGDLEIRREKFIADNREEWDIKNVGKLIEESKKMVQDTQTRMSKAALDLRDLVNAAKKQEALAEDEDLLKAEEVLGNANL
;
A
#
# COMPACT_ATOMS: atom_id res chain seq x y z
N MET A 1 18.47 -6.69 -19.30
CA MET A 1 18.02 -7.92 -18.61
C MET A 1 17.48 -8.87 -19.65
N ASP A 2 17.77 -10.14 -19.52
CA ASP A 2 17.13 -11.20 -20.30
C ASP A 2 15.67 -11.39 -19.88
N THR A 3 14.84 -11.86 -20.81
CA THR A 3 13.38 -12.01 -20.61
C THR A 3 13.00 -12.80 -19.35
N PRO A 4 13.66 -13.93 -19.00
CA PRO A 4 13.35 -14.65 -17.77
C PRO A 4 13.59 -13.82 -16.50
N ALA A 5 14.66 -13.02 -16.46
CA ALA A 5 14.93 -12.15 -15.31
C ALA A 5 13.88 -11.05 -15.17
N ILE A 6 13.39 -10.48 -16.28
CA ILE A 6 12.33 -9.47 -16.27
C ILE A 6 11.02 -10.06 -15.72
N LYS A 7 10.58 -11.23 -16.22
CA LYS A 7 9.38 -11.91 -15.69
C LYS A 7 9.47 -12.17 -14.19
N ARG A 8 10.63 -12.68 -13.74
CA ARG A 8 10.87 -12.90 -12.30
C ARG A 8 10.75 -11.62 -11.49
N GLN A 9 11.34 -10.52 -11.98
CA GLN A 9 11.28 -9.24 -11.30
C GLN A 9 9.87 -8.63 -11.32
N LEU A 10 9.09 -8.84 -12.40
CA LEU A 10 7.70 -8.38 -12.47
C LEU A 10 6.87 -9.03 -11.36
N LYS A 11 6.96 -10.36 -11.18
CA LYS A 11 6.29 -11.06 -10.07
C LYS A 11 6.68 -10.51 -8.71
N ILE A 12 7.98 -10.33 -8.47
CA ILE A 12 8.52 -9.89 -7.16
C ILE A 12 8.04 -8.48 -6.83
N LYS A 13 8.24 -7.53 -7.75
CA LYS A 13 7.93 -6.11 -7.52
C LYS A 13 6.42 -5.86 -7.49
N THR A 14 5.65 -6.56 -8.32
CA THR A 14 4.18 -6.54 -8.26
C THR A 14 3.68 -7.02 -6.91
N GLY A 15 4.18 -8.17 -6.43
CA GLY A 15 3.80 -8.69 -5.13
C GLY A 15 4.20 -7.77 -3.96
N ALA A 16 5.34 -7.08 -4.07
CA ALA A 16 5.76 -6.10 -3.07
C ALA A 16 4.79 -4.91 -2.99
N LEU A 17 4.41 -4.34 -4.14
CA LEU A 17 3.45 -3.23 -4.19
C LEU A 17 2.06 -3.64 -3.70
N GLN A 18 1.57 -4.82 -4.10
CA GLN A 18 0.28 -5.36 -3.62
C GLN A 18 0.23 -5.52 -2.10
N ARG A 19 1.32 -5.98 -1.47
CA ARG A 19 1.38 -6.09 0.00
C ARG A 19 1.33 -4.71 0.66
N LEU A 20 2.06 -3.74 0.13
CA LEU A 20 2.06 -2.37 0.64
C LEU A 20 0.69 -1.69 0.52
N LEU A 21 -0.03 -1.90 -0.60
CA LEU A 21 -1.40 -1.41 -0.76
C LEU A 21 -2.34 -1.96 0.31
N LYS A 22 -2.25 -3.26 0.60
CA LYS A 22 -3.05 -3.91 1.65
C LYS A 22 -2.67 -3.42 3.05
N GLU A 23 -1.37 -3.30 3.33
CA GLU A 23 -0.85 -2.81 4.61
C GLU A 23 -1.32 -1.37 4.87
N ASN A 24 -1.20 -0.49 3.88
CA ASN A 24 -1.68 0.88 3.95
C ASN A 24 -3.20 0.96 4.20
N GLY A 25 -3.98 0.14 3.48
CA GLY A 25 -5.43 0.07 3.68
C GLY A 25 -5.84 -0.43 5.06
N LEU A 26 -5.06 -1.35 5.66
CA LEU A 26 -5.30 -1.84 7.01
C LEU A 26 -5.13 -0.73 8.05
N TYR A 27 -4.04 0.02 7.99
CA TYR A 27 -3.81 1.14 8.91
C TYR A 27 -4.81 2.28 8.71
N ALA A 28 -5.21 2.56 7.48
CA ALA A 28 -6.26 3.55 7.19
C ALA A 28 -7.61 3.14 7.80
N LYS A 29 -7.96 1.84 7.73
CA LYS A 29 -9.16 1.32 8.38
C LYS A 29 -9.08 1.41 9.90
N GLU A 30 -7.93 1.06 10.48
CA GLU A 30 -7.70 1.11 11.93
C GLU A 30 -7.93 2.52 12.49
N ILE A 31 -7.50 3.57 11.77
CA ILE A 31 -7.77 4.96 12.15
C ILE A 31 -9.28 5.19 12.29
N GLY A 32 -10.07 4.80 11.31
CA GLY A 32 -11.53 4.95 11.35
C GLY A 32 -12.18 4.17 12.51
N ASP A 33 -11.74 2.93 12.74
CA ASP A 33 -12.23 2.10 13.85
C ASP A 33 -11.90 2.74 15.22
N LEU A 34 -10.70 3.33 15.36
CA LEU A 34 -10.26 4.04 16.56
C LEU A 34 -10.98 5.37 16.75
N GLU A 35 -11.27 6.11 15.68
CA GLU A 35 -12.07 7.35 15.72
C GLU A 35 -13.48 7.07 16.23
N ILE A 36 -14.16 6.05 15.69
CA ILE A 36 -15.47 5.60 16.18
C ILE A 36 -15.39 5.20 17.66
N ARG A 37 -14.35 4.46 18.05
CA ARG A 37 -14.14 4.08 19.46
C ARG A 37 -13.96 5.31 20.36
N ARG A 38 -13.22 6.31 19.90
CA ARG A 38 -12.96 7.54 20.67
C ARG A 38 -14.23 8.36 20.84
N GLU A 39 -15.04 8.50 19.78
CA GLU A 39 -16.34 9.16 19.84
C GLU A 39 -17.28 8.48 20.84
N LYS A 40 -17.32 7.13 20.82
CA LYS A 40 -18.08 6.36 21.81
C LYS A 40 -17.61 6.62 23.23
N PHE A 41 -16.29 6.69 23.47
CA PHE A 41 -15.76 6.97 24.81
C PHE A 41 -16.14 8.37 25.31
N ILE A 42 -16.20 9.36 24.42
CA ILE A 42 -16.69 10.70 24.73
C ILE A 42 -18.19 10.66 25.07
N ALA A 43 -18.99 9.98 24.25
CA ALA A 43 -20.44 9.86 24.47
C ALA A 43 -20.79 9.13 25.79
N ASP A 44 -20.00 8.11 26.14
CA ASP A 44 -20.12 7.35 27.39
C ASP A 44 -19.54 8.10 28.61
N ASN A 45 -19.02 9.32 28.42
CA ASN A 45 -18.39 10.15 29.45
C ASN A 45 -17.29 9.40 30.23
N ARG A 46 -16.47 8.62 29.49
CA ARG A 46 -15.33 7.87 30.01
C ARG A 46 -14.27 8.81 30.59
N GLU A 47 -13.35 8.22 31.36
CA GLU A 47 -12.24 8.98 31.92
C GLU A 47 -11.38 9.61 30.82
N GLU A 48 -10.91 10.83 31.10
CA GLU A 48 -10.06 11.61 30.19
C GLU A 48 -8.81 10.83 29.73
N TRP A 49 -8.27 9.97 30.61
CA TRP A 49 -7.15 9.11 30.28
C TRP A 49 -7.48 8.12 29.15
N ASP A 50 -8.66 7.50 29.18
CA ASP A 50 -9.10 6.54 28.14
C ASP A 50 -9.23 7.23 26.78
N ILE A 51 -9.84 8.42 26.74
CA ILE A 51 -10.04 9.21 25.52
C ILE A 51 -8.69 9.65 24.93
N LYS A 52 -7.76 10.09 25.79
CA LYS A 52 -6.38 10.45 25.39
C LYS A 52 -5.59 9.25 24.91
N ASN A 53 -5.76 8.08 25.53
CA ASN A 53 -5.06 6.88 25.14
C ASN A 53 -5.47 6.43 23.72
N VAL A 54 -6.76 6.43 23.40
CA VAL A 54 -7.22 6.15 22.02
C VAL A 54 -6.69 7.21 21.05
N GLY A 55 -6.64 8.48 21.45
CA GLY A 55 -6.02 9.55 20.65
C GLY A 55 -4.55 9.27 20.30
N LYS A 56 -3.75 8.72 21.21
CA LYS A 56 -2.36 8.34 20.93
C LYS A 56 -2.27 7.21 19.91
N LEU A 57 -3.14 6.20 20.03
CA LEU A 57 -3.20 5.09 19.07
C LEU A 57 -3.54 5.59 17.66
N ILE A 58 -4.48 6.53 17.53
CA ILE A 58 -4.80 7.16 16.24
C ILE A 58 -3.57 7.81 15.63
N GLU A 59 -2.80 8.56 16.42
CA GLU A 59 -1.58 9.22 15.93
C GLU A 59 -0.48 8.22 15.56
N GLU A 60 -0.39 7.08 16.24
CA GLU A 60 0.51 5.98 15.86
C GLU A 60 0.08 5.34 14.53
N SER A 61 -1.20 4.99 14.36
CA SER A 61 -1.70 4.44 13.09
C SER A 61 -1.54 5.43 11.93
N LYS A 62 -1.70 6.74 12.15
CA LYS A 62 -1.42 7.78 11.13
C LYS A 62 0.05 7.78 10.69
N LYS A 63 1.00 7.63 11.62
CA LYS A 63 2.42 7.51 11.28
C LYS A 63 2.68 6.26 10.44
N MET A 64 2.00 5.15 10.76
CA MET A 64 2.11 3.92 9.97
C MET A 64 1.59 4.11 8.53
N VAL A 65 0.45 4.79 8.35
CA VAL A 65 -0.04 5.15 7.00
C VAL A 65 1.00 5.96 6.22
N GLN A 66 1.61 6.97 6.84
CA GLN A 66 2.62 7.80 6.18
C GLN A 66 3.88 7.01 5.79
N ASP A 67 4.36 6.12 6.66
CA ASP A 67 5.47 5.21 6.34
C ASP A 67 5.12 4.29 5.16
N THR A 68 3.95 3.65 5.21
CA THR A 68 3.52 2.74 4.15
C THR A 68 3.31 3.46 2.83
N GLN A 69 2.77 4.68 2.82
CA GLN A 69 2.65 5.52 1.63
C GLN A 69 4.01 5.84 1.01
N THR A 70 5.01 6.15 1.83
CA THR A 70 6.38 6.42 1.36
C THR A 70 7.00 5.18 0.71
N ARG A 71 6.89 4.02 1.36
CA ARG A 71 7.37 2.73 0.84
C ARG A 71 6.62 2.31 -0.42
N MET A 72 5.31 2.52 -0.45
CA MET A 72 4.43 2.25 -1.60
C MET A 72 4.80 3.09 -2.81
N SER A 73 5.06 4.38 -2.60
CA SER A 73 5.47 5.31 -3.68
C SER A 73 6.79 4.85 -4.32
N LYS A 74 7.77 4.45 -3.50
CA LYS A 74 9.02 3.88 -3.99
C LYS A 74 8.81 2.57 -4.76
N ALA A 75 8.00 1.66 -4.23
CA ALA A 75 7.68 0.39 -4.89
C ALA A 75 6.94 0.59 -6.22
N ALA A 76 6.06 1.59 -6.31
CA ALA A 76 5.35 1.95 -7.54
C ALA A 76 6.30 2.51 -8.60
N LEU A 77 7.24 3.39 -8.23
CA LEU A 77 8.27 3.88 -9.14
C LEU A 77 9.15 2.73 -9.66
N ASP A 78 9.64 1.88 -8.77
CA ASP A 78 10.44 0.70 -9.10
C ASP A 78 9.72 -0.25 -10.07
N LEU A 79 8.42 -0.48 -9.85
CA LEU A 79 7.61 -1.35 -10.71
C LEU A 79 7.33 -0.68 -12.05
N ARG A 80 7.05 0.63 -12.07
CA ARG A 80 6.81 1.41 -13.29
C ARG A 80 8.02 1.38 -14.22
N ASP A 81 9.22 1.55 -13.67
CA ASP A 81 10.45 1.50 -14.46
C ASP A 81 10.66 0.11 -15.07
N LEU A 82 10.35 -0.95 -14.31
CA LEU A 82 10.41 -2.32 -14.82
C LEU A 82 9.36 -2.61 -15.90
N VAL A 83 8.12 -2.15 -15.73
CA VAL A 83 7.06 -2.26 -16.74
C VAL A 83 7.47 -1.53 -18.03
N ASN A 84 8.02 -0.32 -17.92
CA ASN A 84 8.52 0.42 -19.07
C ASN A 84 9.66 -0.30 -19.80
N ALA A 85 10.54 -1.02 -19.07
CA ALA A 85 11.56 -1.85 -19.67
C ALA A 85 10.98 -3.11 -20.33
N ALA A 86 9.99 -3.76 -19.69
CA ALA A 86 9.32 -4.95 -20.21
C ALA A 86 8.55 -4.66 -21.50
N LYS A 87 7.86 -3.52 -21.60
CA LYS A 87 7.12 -3.08 -22.81
C LYS A 87 8.00 -2.92 -24.05
N LYS A 88 9.31 -2.74 -23.88
CA LYS A 88 10.26 -2.67 -25.01
C LYS A 88 10.60 -4.05 -25.57
N GLN A 89 10.19 -5.13 -24.91
CA GLN A 89 10.39 -6.49 -25.37
C GLN A 89 9.08 -7.03 -25.96
N GLU A 90 9.06 -7.23 -27.27
CA GLU A 90 7.89 -7.75 -27.99
C GLU A 90 7.45 -9.13 -27.47
N ALA A 91 8.40 -9.97 -27.03
CA ALA A 91 8.14 -11.26 -26.40
C ALA A 91 7.35 -11.19 -25.07
N LEU A 92 7.16 -10.00 -24.51
CA LEU A 92 6.39 -9.77 -23.27
C LEU A 92 5.06 -9.05 -23.49
N ALA A 93 4.68 -8.73 -24.74
CA ALA A 93 3.52 -7.89 -25.03
C ALA A 93 2.20 -8.44 -24.44
N GLU A 94 2.04 -9.77 -24.40
CA GLU A 94 0.88 -10.46 -23.85
C GLU A 94 1.22 -11.25 -22.56
N ASP A 95 2.34 -10.93 -21.91
CA ASP A 95 2.75 -11.64 -20.70
C ASP A 95 1.86 -11.30 -19.51
N GLU A 96 1.35 -12.33 -18.83
CA GLU A 96 0.44 -12.18 -17.69
C GLU A 96 1.05 -11.39 -16.53
N ASP A 97 2.37 -11.53 -16.29
CA ASP A 97 3.03 -10.80 -15.21
C ASP A 97 3.17 -9.31 -15.55
N LEU A 98 3.32 -8.97 -16.84
CA LEU A 98 3.33 -7.59 -17.31
C LEU A 98 1.94 -6.97 -17.16
N LEU A 99 0.89 -7.62 -17.66
CA LEU A 99 -0.48 -7.13 -17.56
C LEU A 99 -0.91 -6.91 -16.10
N LYS A 100 -0.56 -7.86 -15.23
CA LYS A 100 -0.83 -7.76 -13.79
C LYS A 100 -0.04 -6.64 -13.12
N ALA A 101 1.22 -6.42 -13.53
CA ALA A 101 2.01 -5.30 -13.02
C ALA A 101 1.37 -3.95 -13.38
N GLU A 102 0.83 -3.81 -14.60
CA GLU A 102 0.11 -2.62 -15.03
C GLU A 102 -1.18 -2.39 -14.25
N GLU A 103 -1.98 -3.44 -14.04
CA GLU A 103 -3.19 -3.38 -13.22
C GLU A 103 -2.88 -2.87 -11.80
N VAL A 104 -1.85 -3.43 -11.16
CA VAL A 104 -1.46 -3.05 -9.80
C VAL A 104 -0.92 -1.62 -9.75
N LEU A 105 -0.19 -1.16 -10.77
CA LEU A 105 0.22 0.24 -10.87
C LEU A 105 -0.98 1.17 -11.04
N GLY A 106 -1.99 0.78 -11.79
CA GLY A 106 -3.25 1.51 -11.92
C GLY A 106 -3.93 1.69 -10.56
N ASN A 107 -4.01 0.62 -9.77
CA ASN A 107 -4.59 0.65 -8.42
C ASN A 107 -3.75 1.48 -7.41
N ALA A 108 -2.44 1.61 -7.63
CA ALA A 108 -1.56 2.41 -6.78
C ALA A 108 -1.55 3.91 -7.13
N ASN A 109 -2.05 4.28 -8.30
CA ASN A 109 -2.19 5.66 -8.79
C ASN A 109 -3.62 6.22 -8.61
N LEU A 110 -4.49 5.52 -7.88
CA LEU A 110 -5.80 6.04 -7.45
C LEU A 110 -5.64 7.24 -6.50
#